data_AF-A0A3S4ID14-F1
#
_entry.id   AF-A0A3S4ID14-F1
#
_cell.length_a   1.000
_cell.length_b   1.000
_cell.length_c   1.000
_cell.angle_alpha   90.00
_cell.angle_beta   90.00
_cell.angle_gamma   90.00
#
_symmetry.space_group_name_H-M   'P 1'
#
loop_
_entity.id
_entity.type
_entity.pdbx_description
1 polymer ?
#
loop_
_entity_poly.entity_id
_entity_poly.type
_entity_poly.pdbx_seq_one_letter_code
_entity_poly.pdbx_strand_id
1 'polypeptide(L)'
;MLTRHHPLLSPSLGSQRTLTSFHFGQAGRGEKVHIQASLHADELPGMLVAWHLKQRLRQLEDEGAILGEIAVLPAANPIGLNQNQNSKLMAASKR
;
A
#
# COMPACT_ATOMS: atom_id res chain seq x y z
N MET A 1 -7.24 13.47 2.63
CA MET A 1 -6.35 12.29 2.48
C MET A 1 -5.00 12.75 1.94
N LEU A 2 -3.93 12.53 2.69
CA LEU A 2 -2.55 12.80 2.27
C LEU A 2 -1.89 11.52 1.77
N THR A 3 -1.21 11.58 0.62
CA THR A 3 -0.40 10.46 0.11
C THR A 3 1.06 10.68 0.46
N ARG A 4 1.71 9.66 1.05
CA ARG A 4 3.16 9.68 1.32
C ARG A 4 3.86 8.54 0.59
N HIS A 5 4.99 8.87 -0.01
CA HIS A 5 5.86 7.95 -0.74
C HIS A 5 7.12 7.70 0.07
N HIS A 6 7.45 6.43 0.31
CA HIS A 6 8.64 6.00 1.03
C HIS A 6 9.57 5.27 0.05
N PRO A 7 10.60 5.94 -0.48
CA PRO A 7 11.55 5.28 -1.37
C PRO A 7 12.30 4.19 -0.59
N LEU A 8 12.43 3.02 -1.20
CA LEU A 8 13.22 1.91 -0.68
C LEU A 8 14.64 1.97 -1.25
N LEU A 9 15.59 1.37 -0.53
CA LEU A 9 16.94 1.16 -1.02
C LEU A 9 16.90 0.41 -2.36
N SER A 10 17.61 0.94 -3.34
CA SER A 10 17.72 0.33 -4.65
C SER A 10 18.86 -0.69 -4.66
N PRO A 11 18.64 -1.93 -5.13
CA PRO A 11 19.69 -2.93 -5.26
C PRO A 11 20.54 -2.76 -6.54
N SER A 12 20.10 -1.94 -7.51
CA SER A 12 20.81 -1.78 -8.78
C SER A 12 20.54 -0.43 -9.44
N LEU A 13 21.52 0.07 -10.18
CA LEU A 13 21.39 1.29 -10.99
C LEU A 13 20.16 1.20 -11.90
N GLY A 14 19.42 2.30 -11.99
CA GLY A 14 18.21 2.41 -12.81
C GLY A 14 16.95 1.76 -12.23
N SER A 15 17.02 1.09 -11.08
CA SER A 15 15.83 0.59 -10.39
C SER A 15 15.50 1.44 -9.17
N GLN A 16 14.22 1.64 -8.88
CA GLN A 16 13.75 2.24 -7.63
C GLN A 16 12.42 1.62 -7.25
N ARG A 17 12.23 1.34 -5.97
CA ARG A 17 10.95 0.87 -5.43
C ARG A 17 10.47 1.87 -4.39
N THR A 18 9.16 2.01 -4.28
CA THR A 18 8.53 2.97 -3.37
C THR A 18 7.34 2.30 -2.71
N LEU A 19 7.20 2.47 -1.40
CA LEU A 19 5.98 2.16 -0.69
C LEU A 19 5.09 3.40 -0.67
N THR A 20 3.79 3.23 -0.91
CA THR A 20 2.82 4.33 -0.86
C THR A 20 1.85 4.11 0.28
N SER A 21 1.79 5.07 1.19
CA SER A 21 0.84 5.08 2.30
C SER A 21 -0.16 6.23 2.17
N PHE A 22 -1.41 5.98 2.55
CA PHE A 22 -2.49 6.98 2.59
C PHE A 22 -2.78 7.35 4.03
N HIS A 23 -2.82 8.64 4.32
CA HIS A 23 -3.01 9.20 5.67
C HIS A 23 -4.33 9.95 5.72
N PHE A 24 -5.08 9.71 6.79
CA PHE A 24 -6.39 10.28 7.06
C PHE A 24 -6.44 10.88 8.46
N GLY A 25 -7.24 11.93 8.62
CA GLY A 25 -7.36 12.66 9.87
C GLY A 25 -6.18 13.63 10.10
N GLN A 26 -6.01 14.06 11.33
CA GLN A 26 -5.02 15.08 11.69
C GLN A 26 -3.86 14.47 12.49
N ALA A 27 -2.64 14.63 11.97
CA ALA A 27 -1.44 14.14 12.64
C ALA A 27 -1.27 14.76 14.04
N GLY A 28 -0.96 13.92 15.03
CA GLY A 28 -0.78 14.34 16.43
C GLY A 28 -2.09 14.59 17.19
N ARG A 29 -3.26 14.38 16.57
CA ARG A 29 -4.56 14.40 17.24
C ARG A 29 -5.03 12.97 17.49
N GLY A 30 -5.40 12.66 18.73
CA GLY A 30 -5.93 11.35 19.10
C GLY A 30 -4.92 10.21 18.93
N GLU A 31 -5.43 8.98 18.89
CA GLU A 31 -4.60 7.79 18.68
C GLU A 31 -4.20 7.62 17.21
N LYS A 32 -3.05 6.99 17.00
CA LYS A 32 -2.53 6.69 15.67
C LYS A 32 -2.66 5.20 15.35
N VAL A 33 -3.33 4.89 14.25
CA VAL A 33 -3.48 3.53 13.75
C VAL A 33 -2.72 3.37 12.43
N HIS A 34 -1.89 2.33 12.34
CA HIS A 34 -1.21 1.95 11.11
C HIS A 34 -1.72 0.59 10.62
N ILE A 35 -2.19 0.55 9.38
CA ILE A 35 -2.80 -0.63 8.76
C ILE A 35 -1.95 -1.02 7.56
N GLN A 36 -1.46 -2.24 7.57
CA GLN A 36 -0.64 -2.80 6.50
C GLN A 36 -1.31 -4.02 5.90
N ALA A 37 -1.26 -4.14 4.57
CA ALA A 37 -1.74 -5.30 3.85
C ALA A 37 -0.73 -5.79 2.80
N SER A 38 -0.97 -7.02 2.31
CA SER A 38 -0.26 -7.61 1.16
C SER A 38 1.25 -7.73 1.40
N LEU A 39 1.64 -8.33 2.53
CA LEU A 39 3.03 -8.65 2.81
C LEU A 39 3.48 -9.86 1.98
N HIS A 40 2.63 -10.88 1.88
CA HIS A 40 2.79 -11.91 0.87
C HIS A 40 2.12 -11.40 -0.42
N ALA A 41 2.86 -11.39 -1.52
CA ALA A 41 2.42 -10.71 -2.75
C ALA A 41 1.25 -11.37 -3.49
N ASP A 42 0.84 -12.56 -3.06
CA ASP A 42 -0.30 -13.29 -3.60
C ASP A 42 -1.59 -13.11 -2.76
N GLU A 43 -1.56 -12.25 -1.74
CA GLU A 43 -2.72 -11.96 -0.87
C GLU A 43 -3.67 -10.92 -1.47
N LEU A 44 -4.27 -11.25 -2.62
CA LEU A 44 -5.29 -10.42 -3.27
C LEU A 44 -6.43 -9.99 -2.32
N PRO A 45 -6.94 -10.84 -1.39
CA PRO A 45 -7.97 -10.41 -0.45
C PRO A 45 -7.52 -9.26 0.46
N GLY A 46 -6.28 -9.28 0.95
CA GLY A 46 -5.73 -8.22 1.79
C GLY A 46 -5.66 -6.89 1.06
N MET A 47 -5.21 -6.92 -0.20
CA MET A 47 -5.17 -5.73 -1.06
C MET A 47 -6.58 -5.18 -1.35
N LEU A 48 -7.56 -6.06 -1.59
CA LEU A 48 -8.95 -5.66 -1.83
C LEU A 48 -9.58 -5.00 -0.59
N VAL A 49 -9.36 -5.57 0.59
CA VAL A 49 -9.81 -4.98 1.86
C VAL A 49 -9.17 -3.60 2.06
N ALA A 50 -7.86 -3.47 1.85
CA ALA A 50 -7.18 -2.18 1.97
C ALA A 50 -7.72 -1.13 0.97
N TRP A 51 -8.10 -1.56 -0.24
CA TRP A 51 -8.73 -0.69 -1.23
C TRP A 51 -10.11 -0.19 -0.76
N HIS A 52 -11.00 -1.08 -0.30
CA HIS A 52 -12.30 -0.68 0.22
C HIS A 52 -12.19 0.19 1.47
N LEU A 53 -11.27 -0.16 2.37
CA LEU A 53 -10.99 0.59 3.58
C LEU A 53 -10.56 2.02 3.26
N LYS A 54 -9.65 2.21 2.30
CA LYS A 54 -9.24 3.54 1.82
C LYS A 54 -10.46 4.37 1.36
N GLN A 55 -11.38 3.78 0.60
CA GLN A 55 -12.58 4.51 0.14
C GLN A 55 -13.48 4.91 1.32
N ARG A 56 -13.69 4.01 2.27
CA ARG A 56 -14.51 4.29 3.46
C ARG A 56 -13.87 5.35 4.36
N LEU A 57 -12.56 5.28 4.58
CA LEU A 57 -11.82 6.27 5.35
C LEU A 57 -11.87 7.65 4.71
N ARG A 58 -11.83 7.73 3.37
CA ARG A 58 -12.01 9.00 2.67
C ARG A 58 -13.37 9.64 2.94
N GLN A 59 -14.44 8.85 2.89
CA GLN A 59 -15.79 9.33 3.22
C GLN A 59 -15.87 9.84 4.67
N LEU A 60 -15.33 9.06 5.62
CA LEU A 60 -15.33 9.46 7.04
C LEU A 60 -14.48 10.71 7.30
N GLU A 61 -13.39 10.89 6.55
CA GLU A 61 -12.58 12.11 6.60
C GLU A 61 -13.35 13.32 6.08
N ASP A 62 -14.05 13.18 4.95
CA ASP A 62 -14.88 14.24 4.36
C ASP A 62 -16.07 14.60 5.30
N GLU A 63 -16.58 13.63 6.06
CA GLU A 63 -17.60 13.81 7.11
C GLU A 63 -17.04 14.40 8.43
N GLY A 64 -15.72 14.53 8.57
CA GLY A 64 -15.07 14.96 9.82
C GLY A 64 -15.18 13.95 10.97
N ALA A 65 -15.52 12.69 10.67
CA ALA A 65 -15.77 11.63 11.64
C ALA A 65 -14.50 10.93 12.15
N ILE A 66 -13.32 11.30 11.65
CA ILE A 66 -12.04 10.73 12.09
C ILE A 66 -11.52 11.53 13.30
N LEU A 67 -11.44 10.85 14.45
CA LEU A 67 -11.00 11.43 15.72
C LEU A 67 -9.49 11.36 15.96
N GLY A 68 -8.79 10.54 15.16
CA GLY A 68 -7.36 10.25 15.31
C GLY A 68 -6.56 10.42 14.01
N GLU A 69 -5.46 9.70 13.93
CA GLU A 69 -4.64 9.57 12.72
C GLU A 69 -4.70 8.12 12.22
N ILE A 70 -4.95 7.93 10.92
CA ILE A 70 -4.97 6.60 10.31
C ILE A 70 -4.05 6.60 9.10
N ALA A 71 -3.09 5.67 9.07
CA ALA A 71 -2.18 5.45 7.95
C ALA A 71 -2.40 4.05 7.35
N VAL A 72 -2.66 3.96 6.06
CA VAL A 72 -2.92 2.71 5.32
C VAL A 72 -1.82 2.48 4.29
N LEU A 73 -1.09 1.37 4.42
CA LEU A 73 -0.12 0.84 3.46
C LEU A 73 -0.72 -0.40 2.77
N PRO A 74 -1.32 -0.26 1.57
CA PRO A 74 -2.08 -1.35 0.93
C PRO A 74 -1.21 -2.47 0.35
N ALA A 75 0.04 -2.15 0.00
CA ALA A 75 0.97 -3.02 -0.70
C ALA A 75 2.35 -2.93 -0.03
N ALA A 76 2.56 -3.75 0.98
CA ALA A 76 3.78 -3.71 1.79
C ALA A 76 5.00 -4.34 1.10
N ASN A 77 4.78 -5.24 0.14
CA ASN A 77 5.85 -5.97 -0.54
C ASN A 77 5.86 -5.72 -2.05
N PRO A 78 6.47 -4.61 -2.51
CA PRO A 78 6.56 -4.29 -3.95
C PRO A 78 7.44 -5.28 -4.73
N ILE A 79 8.33 -6.02 -4.06
CA ILE A 79 9.20 -7.01 -4.71
C ILE A 79 8.36 -8.20 -5.14
N GLY A 80 7.60 -8.79 -4.22
CA GLY A 80 6.78 -9.95 -4.54
C GLY A 80 5.69 -9.63 -5.58
N LEU A 81 5.13 -8.41 -5.57
CA LEU A 81 4.13 -8.00 -6.57
C LEU A 81 4.69 -8.02 -8.00
N ASN A 82 5.98 -7.71 -8.16
CA ASN A 82 6.66 -7.77 -9.47
C ASN A 82 7.11 -9.19 -9.86
N GLN A 83 7.27 -10.12 -8.91
CA GLN A 83 7.74 -11.48 -9.21
C GLN A 83 6.77 -12.27 -10.09
N ASN A 84 5.45 -12.05 -9.95
CA ASN A 84 4.43 -12.70 -10.78
C ASN A 84 4.40 -12.22 -12.25
N GLN A 85 5.05 -11.11 -12.58
CA GLN A 85 5.19 -10.67 -13.97
C GLN A 85 6.34 -11.39 -14.68
N ASN A 86 7.43 -11.70 -13.97
CA ASN A 86 8.62 -12.30 -14.58
C ASN A 86 8.48 -13.83 -14.79
N SER A 87 7.77 -14.51 -13.89
CA SER A 87 7.52 -15.95 -13.99
C SER A 87 6.61 -16.33 -15.17
N LYS A 88 5.62 -15.48 -15.51
CA LYS A 88 4.76 -15.69 -16.69
C LYS A 88 5.50 -15.49 -18.02
N LEU A 89 6.47 -14.57 -18.07
CA LEU A 89 7.25 -14.31 -19.28
C LEU A 89 8.24 -15.45 -19.61
N MET A 90 8.84 -16.05 -18.58
CA MET A 90 9.75 -17.19 -18.73
C MET A 90 9.04 -18.48 -19.21
N ALA A 91 7.78 -18.67 -18.82
CA ALA A 91 6.97 -19.80 -19.29
C ALA A 91 6.53 -19.67 -20.76
N ALA A 92 6.41 -18.44 -21.28
CA ALA A 92 6.07 -18.18 -22.67
C ALA A 92 7.27 -18.32 -23.63
N SER A 93 8.51 -18.23 -23.11
CA SER A 93 9.75 -18.38 -23.88
C SER A 93 10.22 -19.84 -24.03
N LYS A 94 9.50 -20.80 -23.42
CA LYS A 94 9.78 -22.25 -23.53
C LYS A 94 8.78 -23.00 -24.43
N ARG A 95 8.10 -22.31 -25.34
CA ARG A 95 7.29 -22.94 -26.40
C ARG A 95 7.89 -22.66 -27.77
#